data_AF-A0A963IK44-F1
#
_entry.id   AF-A0A963IK44-F1
#
_cell.length_a   1.000
_cell.length_b   1.000
_cell.length_c   1.000
_cell.angle_alpha   90.00
_cell.angle_beta   90.00
_cell.angle_gamma   90.00
#
_symmetry.space_group_name_H-M   'P 1'
#
loop_
_entity.id
_entity.type
_entity.pdbx_description
1 polymer ?
#
loop_
_entity_poly.entity_id
_entity_poly.type
_entity_poly.pdbx_seq_one_letter_code
_entity_poly.pdbx_strand_id
1 'polypeptide(L)' 'MDQYHGTTILSVRRGKRVAMGGDGQVTLGNLVIKASARKVRRIHQGEILAGFAGGTA' A
#
# COMPACT_ATOMS: atom_id res chain seq x y z
N MET A 1 -13.35 -15.54 -13.24
CA MET A 1 -12.49 -14.34 -13.31
C MET A 1 -11.46 -14.48 -12.21
N ASP A 2 -10.18 -14.48 -12.56
CA ASP A 2 -9.12 -14.56 -11.55
C ASP A 2 -9.12 -13.28 -10.70
N GLN A 3 -9.09 -13.46 -9.38
CA GLN A 3 -9.17 -12.38 -8.42
C GLN A 3 -7.81 -11.67 -8.32
N TYR A 4 -7.81 -10.34 -8.44
CA TYR A 4 -6.64 -9.53 -8.11
C TYR A 4 -6.53 -9.40 -6.59
N HIS A 5 -5.39 -9.81 -6.03
CA HIS A 5 -5.02 -9.46 -4.66
C HIS A 5 -3.96 -8.37 -4.69
N GLY A 6 -4.29 -7.23 -4.09
CA GLY A 6 -3.43 -6.07 -3.97
C GLY A 6 -2.48 -6.16 -2.78
N THR A 7 -1.91 -5.01 -2.42
CA THR A 7 -0.94 -4.87 -1.32
C THR A 7 -1.63 -4.74 0.03
N THR A 8 -0.95 -5.12 1.10
CA THR A 8 -1.34 -4.80 2.48
C THR A 8 -0.76 -3.43 2.89
N ILE A 9 -1.59 -2.57 3.47
CA ILE A 9 -1.16 -1.29 4.05
C ILE A 9 -1.41 -1.32 5.55
N LEU A 10 -0.38 -1.00 6.33
CA LEU A 10 -0.43 -0.94 7.79
C LEU A 10 -0.09 0.48 8.26
N SER A 11 -0.74 0.91 9.35
CA SER A 11 -0.37 2.12 10.07
C SER A 11 -0.23 1.84 11.55
N VAL A 12 0.79 2.44 12.17
CA VAL A 12 1.04 2.36 13.60
C VAL A 12 1.19 3.77 14.15
N ARG A 13 0.57 4.03 15.30
CA ARG A 13 0.67 5.29 16.03
C ARG A 13 1.27 5.05 17.41
N ARG A 14 2.26 5.86 17.78
CA ARG A 14 2.84 5.92 19.14
C ARG A 14 2.89 7.37 19.59
N GLY A 15 1.96 7.75 20.47
CA GLY A 15 1.78 9.13 20.90
C GLY A 15 1.52 10.06 19.69
N LYS A 16 2.39 11.07 19.52
CA LYS A 16 2.31 12.05 18.41
C LYS A 16 2.99 11.59 17.11
N ARG A 17 3.54 10.37 17.06
CA ARG A 17 4.24 9.84 15.88
C ARG A 17 3.40 8.79 15.17
N VAL A 18 3.39 8.84 13.84
CA VAL A 18 2.74 7.86 12.97
C VAL A 18 3.76 7.28 11.99
N ALA A 19 3.70 5.97 11.80
CA ALA A 19 4.37 5.27 10.71
C ALA A 19 3.31 4.60 9.82
N MET A 20 3.58 4.54 8.52
CA MET A 20 2.77 3.81 7.56
C MET A 20 3.69 3.06 6.62
N GLY A 21 3.34 1.80 6.33
CA GLY A 21 4.09 0.94 5.46
C GLY A 21 3.17 -0.03 4.74
N GLY A 22 3.69 -0.66 3.69
CA GLY A 22 3.00 -1.70 2.97
C GLY A 22 3.96 -2.48 2.09
N ASP A 23 3.55 -3.66 1.69
CA ASP A 23 4.30 -4.47 0.74
C ASP A 23 4.05 -4.01 -0.71
N GLY A 24 4.83 -4.54 -1.64
CA GLY A 24 4.78 -4.20 -3.06
C GLY A 24 4.14 -5.26 -3.95
N GLN A 25 3.67 -6.37 -3.38
CA GLN A 25 3.22 -7.52 -4.15
C GLN A 25 1.82 -7.29 -4.72
N VAL A 26 1.65 -7.62 -5.99
CA VAL A 26 0.34 -7.73 -6.63
C VAL A 26 0.26 -9.10 -7.29
N THR A 27 -0.86 -9.80 -7.07
CA THR A 27 -1.09 -11.13 -7.63
C THR A 27 -2.37 -11.19 -8.46
N LEU A 28 -2.36 -12.03 -9.49
CA LEU A 28 -3.52 -12.42 -10.28
C LEU A 28 -3.70 -13.94 -10.11
N GLY A 29 -4.72 -14.35 -9.36
CA GLY A 29 -4.79 -15.74 -8.89
C GLY A 29 -3.53 -16.09 -8.08
N ASN A 30 -2.80 -17.13 -8.50
CA ASN A 30 -1.58 -17.58 -7.85
C ASN A 30 -0.29 -16.97 -8.44
N LEU A 31 -0.39 -16.12 -9.46
CA LEU A 31 0.77 -15.53 -10.14
C LEU A 31 1.09 -14.15 -9.56
N VAL A 32 2.35 -13.94 -9.14
CA VAL A 32 2.87 -12.60 -8.81
C VAL A 32 3.13 -11.83 -10.11
N ILE A 33 2.38 -10.75 -10.32
CA ILE A 33 2.48 -9.93 -11.53
C ILE A 33 3.31 -8.66 -11.34
N LYS A 34 3.52 -8.23 -10.08
CA LYS A 34 4.35 -7.08 -9.73
C LYS A 34 4.92 -7.24 -8.33
N ALA A 35 6.23 -7.04 -8.18
CA ALA A 35 6.92 -7.16 -6.89
C ALA A 35 7.06 -5.83 -6.13
N SER A 36 7.01 -4.69 -6.83
CA SER A 36 7.39 -3.37 -6.28
C SER A 36 6.34 -2.29 -6.51
N ALA A 37 5.13 -2.46 -5.98
CA ALA A 37 4.14 -1.39 -5.90
C ALA A 37 4.49 -0.39 -4.79
N ARG A 38 4.49 0.93 -5.11
CA ARG A 38 4.58 2.00 -4.12
C ARG A 38 3.19 2.59 -3.86
N LYS A 39 2.58 2.16 -2.75
CA LYS A 39 1.18 2.52 -2.41
C LYS A 39 1.05 3.43 -1.20
N VAL A 40 2.16 3.75 -0.52
CA VAL A 40 2.25 4.78 0.50
C VAL A 40 2.91 6.02 -0.11
N ARG A 41 2.27 7.18 0.04
CA ARG A 41 2.80 8.47 -0.43
C ARG A 41 2.63 9.55 0.62
N ARG A 42 3.56 10.51 0.61
CA ARG A 42 3.44 11.75 1.36
C ARG A 42 2.70 12.78 0.50
N ILE A 43 1.72 13.46 1.08
CA ILE A 43 1.00 14.58 0.45
C ILE A 43 1.00 15.77 1.40
N HIS A 44 0.46 16.91 0.96
CA HIS A 44 0.41 18.15 1.74
C HIS A 44 1.80 18.49 2.34
N GLN A 45 2.78 18.68 1.47
CA GLN A 45 4.17 19.02 1.84
C GLN A 45 4.82 18.07 2.85
N GLY A 46 4.36 16.82 2.92
CA GLY A 46 4.95 15.80 3.80
C GLY A 46 4.24 15.60 5.13
N GLU A 47 3.22 16.41 5.43
CA GLU A 47 2.47 16.36 6.68
C GLU A 47 1.47 15.20 6.73
N ILE A 48 0.97 14.75 5.57
CA ILE A 48 -0.03 13.69 5.48
C ILE A 48 0.59 12.44 4.83
N LEU A 49 0.38 11.28 5.46
CA LEU A 49 0.66 9.96 4.90
C LEU A 49 -0.65 9.36 4.35
N ALA A 50 -0.66 9.01 3.07
CA ALA A 50 -1.78 8.34 2.41
C ALA A 50 -1.34 6.97 1.88
N GLY A 51 -2.11 5.93 2.18
CA GLY A 51 -1.86 4.55 1.76
C GLY A 51 -3.09 3.94 1.07
N PHE A 52 -2.90 3.19 -0.01
CA PHE A 52 -4.01 2.61 -0.79
C PHE A 52 -3.75 1.15 -1.21
N ALA A 53 -4.49 0.20 -0.63
CA ALA A 53 -4.32 -1.23 -0.84
C ALA A 53 -4.92 -1.77 -2.16
N GLY A 54 -5.86 -1.02 -2.76
CA GLY A 54 -6.67 -1.50 -3.88
C GLY A 54 -6.04 -1.32 -5.27
N GLY A 55 -6.85 -1.72 -6.27
CA GLY A 55 -6.60 -1.44 -7.67
C GLY A 55 -6.47 0.06 -7.89
N THR A 56 -5.29 0.51 -8.29
CA THR A 56 -5.17 1.81 -8.97
C THR A 56 -6.11 1.76 -10.14
N ALA A 57 -7.10 2.66 -10.18
CA ALA A 57 -7.82 2.96 -11.41
C ALA A 57 -6.81 3.34 -12.50
#